data_AF-A0A8S8XSM4-F1
#
_entry.id   AF-A0A8S8XSM4-F1
#
_cell.length_a   1.000
_cell.length_b   1.000
_cell.length_c   1.000
_cell.angle_alpha   90.00
_cell.angle_beta   90.00
_cell.angle_gamma   90.00
#
_symmetry.space_group_name_H-M   'P 1'
#
loop_
_entity.id
_entity.type
_entity.pdbx_description
1 polymer ?
#
loop_
_entity_poly.entity_id
_entity_poly.type
_entity_poly.pdbx_seq_one_letter_code
_entity_poly.pdbx_strand_id
1 'polypeptide(L)'
;MPDPVIFVTILFIPVTFVLVNNYITKYYQTKIEYLTNEFLIQKLDASDEEIDLSVKRDSRFPNIEYLRNRGSDEKGPAFGIKDRKFSTKGKRVDAMKNRDYDDIEAINSTGEEMLRIANEIQSQKSSITWSKSETTDQDIIEAGVDNLGDLIKTGWFEKNRQDGAVQRLYQDNEGNQI
;
A
#
# COMPACT_ATOMS: atom_id res chain seq x y z
N MET A 1 -29.03 -38.79 -41.54
CA MET A 1 -28.58 -37.56 -40.85
C MET A 1 -28.13 -38.01 -39.46
N PRO A 2 -27.01 -37.50 -38.90
CA PRO A 2 -26.63 -37.84 -37.54
C PRO A 2 -27.75 -37.42 -36.57
N ASP A 3 -27.98 -38.21 -35.53
CA ASP A 3 -29.03 -37.91 -34.55
C ASP A 3 -28.80 -36.52 -33.93
N PRO A 4 -29.87 -35.71 -33.77
CA PRO A 4 -29.74 -34.34 -33.26
C PRO A 4 -29.06 -34.29 -31.89
N VAL A 5 -29.21 -35.33 -31.08
CA VAL A 5 -28.53 -35.49 -29.78
C VAL A 5 -27.01 -35.53 -29.93
N ILE A 6 -26.48 -36.21 -30.94
CA ILE A 6 -25.03 -36.35 -31.19
C ILE A 6 -24.44 -35.01 -31.65
N PHE A 7 -25.19 -34.24 -32.44
CA PHE A 7 -24.74 -32.93 -32.89
C PHE A 7 -24.67 -31.92 -31.73
N VAL A 8 -25.66 -31.93 -30.83
CA VAL A 8 -25.68 -31.05 -29.65
C VAL A 8 -24.53 -31.39 -28.69
N THR A 9 -24.22 -32.66 -28.46
CA THR A 9 -23.11 -33.04 -27.56
C THR A 9 -21.75 -32.60 -28.09
N ILE A 10 -21.49 -32.76 -29.39
CA ILE A 10 -20.24 -32.32 -30.02
C ILE A 10 -20.03 -30.81 -29.88
N LEU A 11 -21.11 -30.02 -29.96
CA LEU A 11 -21.05 -28.56 -29.83
C LEU A 11 -20.80 -28.10 -28.40
N PHE A 12 -21.35 -28.80 -27.40
CA PHE A 12 -21.23 -28.41 -25.99
C PHE A 12 -19.93 -28.86 -25.31
N ILE A 13 -19.31 -29.97 -25.73
CA ILE A 13 -18.05 -30.49 -25.18
C ILE A 13 -16.92 -29.43 -25.13
N PRO A 14 -16.60 -28.70 -26.22
CA PRO A 14 -15.53 -27.70 -26.18
C PRO A 14 -15.89 -26.51 -25.27
N VAL A 15 -17.16 -26.12 -25.23
CA VAL A 15 -17.63 -25.00 -24.39
C VAL A 15 -17.51 -25.35 -22.91
N THR A 16 -17.97 -26.54 -22.50
CA THR A 16 -17.86 -27.00 -21.12
C THR A 16 -16.41 -27.19 -20.71
N PHE A 17 -15.55 -27.68 -21.61
CA PHE A 17 -14.12 -27.80 -21.36
C PHE A 17 -13.44 -26.46 -21.07
N VAL A 18 -13.74 -25.42 -21.86
CA VAL A 18 -13.19 -24.06 -21.63
C VAL A 18 -13.67 -23.48 -20.30
N LEU A 19 -14.97 -23.64 -19.97
CA LEU A 19 -15.54 -23.16 -18.72
C LEU A 19 -14.91 -23.83 -17.50
N VAL A 20 -14.76 -25.16 -17.55
CA VAL A 20 -14.11 -25.94 -16.49
C VAL A 20 -12.65 -25.54 -16.34
N ASN A 21 -11.92 -25.37 -17.45
CA ASN A 21 -10.52 -24.96 -17.40
C ASN A 21 -10.36 -23.58 -16.74
N ASN A 22 -11.19 -22.60 -17.13
CA ASN A 22 -11.16 -21.27 -16.54
C ASN A 22 -11.51 -21.28 -15.04
N TYR A 23 -12.51 -22.07 -14.65
CA TYR A 23 -12.86 -22.27 -13.25
C TYR A 23 -11.70 -22.87 -12.45
N ILE A 24 -11.05 -23.89 -12.99
CA ILE A 24 -9.89 -24.55 -12.38
C ILE A 24 -8.73 -23.55 -12.22
N THR A 25 -8.42 -22.77 -13.26
CA THR A 25 -7.38 -21.75 -13.20
C THR A 25 -7.65 -20.74 -12.09
N LYS A 26 -8.88 -20.21 -12.02
CA LYS A 26 -9.28 -19.25 -10.98
C LYS A 26 -9.16 -19.84 -9.58
N TYR A 27 -9.61 -21.07 -9.39
CA TYR A 27 -9.53 -21.78 -8.11
C TYR A 27 -8.09 -21.95 -7.63
N TYR A 28 -7.18 -22.39 -8.51
CA TYR A 28 -5.77 -22.54 -8.16
C TYR A 28 -5.09 -21.20 -7.90
N GLN A 29 -5.43 -20.14 -8.64
CA GLN A 29 -4.92 -18.79 -8.37
C GLN A 29 -5.30 -18.31 -6.97
N THR A 30 -6.57 -18.38 -6.59
CA THR A 30 -7.01 -18.00 -5.23
C THR A 30 -6.31 -18.83 -4.16
N LYS A 31 -6.15 -20.13 -4.38
CA LYS A 31 -5.50 -21.02 -3.42
C LYS A 31 -4.01 -20.73 -3.27
N ILE A 32 -3.32 -20.45 -4.38
CA ILE A 32 -1.91 -20.05 -4.35
C ILE A 32 -1.77 -18.74 -3.60
N GLU A 33 -2.60 -17.74 -3.88
CA GLU A 33 -2.59 -16.45 -3.20
C GLU A 33 -2.78 -16.61 -1.68
N TYR A 34 -3.76 -17.41 -1.27
CA TYR A 34 -4.00 -17.72 0.14
C TYR A 34 -2.77 -18.37 0.81
N LEU A 35 -2.22 -19.42 0.20
CA LEU A 35 -1.04 -20.12 0.73
C LEU A 35 0.20 -19.22 0.75
N THR A 36 0.37 -18.34 -0.24
CA THR A 36 1.48 -17.38 -0.24
C THR A 36 1.32 -16.35 0.86
N ASN A 37 0.11 -15.86 1.12
CA ASN A 37 -0.14 -14.93 2.22
C ASN A 37 0.09 -15.63 3.57
N GLU A 38 -0.42 -16.84 3.76
CA GLU A 38 -0.18 -17.64 4.97
C GLU A 38 1.31 -17.88 5.20
N PHE A 39 2.05 -18.26 4.15
CA PHE A 39 3.50 -18.44 4.22
C PHE A 39 4.25 -17.14 4.52
N LEU A 40 3.82 -16.01 3.94
CA LEU A 40 4.40 -14.71 4.24
C LEU A 40 4.14 -14.29 5.69
N ILE A 41 2.93 -14.55 6.22
CA ILE A 41 2.59 -14.32 7.63
C ILE A 41 3.44 -15.21 8.53
N GLN A 42 3.57 -16.50 8.22
CA GLN A 42 4.40 -17.42 8.99
C GLN A 42 5.88 -17.02 8.96
N LYS A 43 6.39 -16.58 7.79
CA LYS A 43 7.75 -16.05 7.68
C LYS A 43 7.92 -14.77 8.48
N LEU A 44 6.88 -13.94 8.56
CA LEU A 44 6.86 -12.73 9.36
C LEU A 44 6.89 -13.06 10.85
N ASP A 45 6.04 -13.96 11.33
CA ASP A 45 6.01 -14.43 12.73
C ASP A 45 7.33 -15.11 13.12
N ALA A 46 7.87 -15.97 12.25
CA ALA A 46 9.18 -16.59 12.46
C ALA A 46 10.32 -15.58 12.40
N SER A 47 10.20 -14.53 11.57
CA SER A 47 11.16 -13.44 11.57
C SER A 47 11.03 -12.59 12.83
N ASP A 48 9.83 -12.38 13.39
CA ASP A 48 9.64 -11.68 14.66
C ASP A 48 10.26 -12.50 15.82
N GLU A 49 10.14 -13.84 15.82
CA GLU A 49 10.85 -14.71 16.77
C GLU A 49 12.39 -14.73 16.56
N GLU A 50 12.89 -14.73 15.32
CA GLU A 50 14.34 -14.60 15.03
C GLU A 50 14.86 -13.16 15.28
N ILE A 51 14.03 -12.14 15.17
CA ILE A 51 14.34 -10.72 15.43
C ILE A 51 14.39 -10.47 16.94
N ASP A 52 13.51 -11.09 17.75
CA ASP A 52 13.58 -11.00 19.21
C ASP A 52 14.87 -11.62 19.78
N LEU A 53 15.46 -12.59 19.06
CA LEU A 53 16.75 -13.21 19.41
C LEU A 53 17.98 -12.52 18.76
N SER A 54 17.85 -11.85 17.61
CA SER A 54 18.99 -11.29 16.86
C SER A 54 19.08 -9.75 16.83
N VAL A 55 18.01 -9.03 17.20
CA VAL A 55 17.98 -7.56 17.30
C VAL A 55 18.10 -7.07 18.74
N LYS A 56 18.56 -7.92 19.65
CA LYS A 56 19.26 -7.45 20.84
C LYS A 56 20.68 -7.00 20.48
N ARG A 57 20.82 -6.07 19.52
CA ARG A 57 22.03 -5.25 19.49
C ARG A 57 21.90 -4.35 20.70
N ASP A 58 22.78 -4.56 21.66
CA ASP A 58 23.04 -3.63 22.76
C ASP A 58 23.31 -2.26 22.14
N SER A 59 22.24 -1.47 21.93
CA SER A 59 22.40 -0.04 21.81
C SER A 59 23.19 0.36 23.05
N ARG A 60 24.25 1.15 22.88
CA ARG A 60 25.09 1.58 24.02
C ARG A 60 24.31 2.45 25.03
N PHE A 61 23.02 2.66 24.78
CA PHE A 61 22.12 3.51 25.52
C PHE A 61 20.88 2.70 25.95
N PRO A 62 20.74 2.38 27.24
CA PRO A 62 19.71 1.48 27.76
C PRO A 62 18.26 2.04 27.68
N ASN A 63 18.03 3.15 26.98
CA ASN A 63 16.79 3.93 27.06
C ASN A 63 16.09 4.16 25.70
N ILE A 64 16.52 3.48 24.63
CA ILE A 64 16.09 3.82 23.27
C ILE A 64 14.59 3.59 23.02
N GLU A 65 14.01 2.54 23.60
CA GLU A 65 12.57 2.23 23.48
C GLU A 65 11.69 3.29 24.17
N TYR A 66 12.12 3.77 25.34
CA TYR A 66 11.39 4.79 26.09
C TYR A 66 11.52 6.19 25.49
N LEU A 67 12.53 6.45 24.63
CA LEU A 67 12.70 7.75 23.97
C LEU A 67 11.68 7.98 22.84
N ARG A 68 11.28 6.93 22.12
CA ARG A 68 10.31 7.03 21.01
C ARG A 68 8.88 7.20 21.48
N ASN A 69 8.52 6.60 22.61
CA ASN A 69 7.15 6.60 23.14
C ASN A 69 6.89 7.67 24.22
N ARG A 70 7.77 8.68 24.39
CA ARG A 70 7.64 9.68 25.48
C ARG A 70 6.33 10.48 25.48
N GLY A 71 5.68 10.62 24.33
CA GLY A 71 4.36 11.25 24.25
C GLY A 71 3.23 10.38 24.79
N SER A 72 3.43 9.06 24.81
CA SER A 72 2.42 8.03 25.11
C SER A 72 2.73 7.20 26.35
N ASP A 73 3.88 7.42 27.02
CA ASP A 73 4.19 6.87 28.34
C ASP A 73 3.06 7.26 29.31
N GLU A 74 2.68 6.34 30.20
CA GLU A 74 1.72 6.56 31.29
C GLU A 74 2.09 7.76 32.18
N LYS A 75 3.38 8.13 32.19
CA LYS A 75 3.89 9.35 32.84
C LYS A 75 3.65 10.66 32.06
N GLY A 76 3.19 10.60 30.81
CA GLY A 76 2.93 11.75 29.93
C GLY A 76 4.20 12.50 29.52
N PRO A 77 4.09 13.65 28.81
CA PRO A 77 5.23 14.53 28.60
C PRO A 77 5.81 14.87 29.97
N ALA A 78 7.14 14.83 30.10
CA ALA A 78 7.82 15.25 31.32
C ALA A 78 7.57 16.74 31.53
N PHE A 79 6.42 17.10 32.11
CA PHE A 79 6.22 18.36 32.77
C PHE A 79 7.26 18.35 33.87
N GLY A 80 8.38 19.05 33.62
CA GLY A 80 9.52 19.04 34.51
C GLY A 80 9.08 19.20 35.96
N ILE A 81 9.86 18.62 36.88
CA ILE A 81 9.59 18.68 38.32
C ILE A 81 9.14 20.11 38.66
N LYS A 82 7.91 20.26 39.16
CA LYS A 82 7.34 21.56 39.58
C LYS A 82 8.00 22.01 40.88
N ASP A 83 9.32 21.93 40.97
CA ASP A 83 10.05 22.51 42.07
C ASP A 83 10.14 24.01 41.82
N ARG A 84 9.33 24.77 42.56
CA ARG A 84 9.32 26.25 42.52
C ARG A 84 10.66 26.84 43.01
N LYS A 85 11.60 26.00 43.46
CA LYS A 85 12.95 26.38 43.85
C LYS A 85 13.89 25.94 42.75
N PHE A 86 14.24 26.85 41.84
CA PHE A 86 15.39 26.68 40.97
C PHE A 86 16.62 26.44 41.86
N SER A 87 17.03 25.18 42.02
CA SER A 87 18.23 24.86 42.78
C SER A 87 19.44 25.28 41.95
N THR A 88 20.15 26.31 42.37
CA THR A 88 21.41 26.78 41.75
C THR A 88 22.53 25.72 41.82
N LYS A 89 22.31 24.61 42.53
CA LYS A 89 23.27 23.49 42.67
C LYS A 89 23.12 22.42 41.59
N GLY A 90 22.14 22.55 40.68
CA GLY A 90 22.02 21.66 39.53
C GLY A 90 23.27 21.76 38.66
N LYS A 91 23.97 20.63 38.44
CA LYS A 91 25.06 20.59 37.45
C LYS A 91 24.46 20.89 36.08
N ARG A 92 25.01 21.85 35.35
CA ARG A 92 24.67 22.05 33.94
C ARG A 92 25.03 20.78 33.19
N VAL A 93 24.04 20.18 32.53
CA VAL A 93 24.27 19.09 31.58
C VAL A 93 24.44 19.75 30.22
N ASP A 94 25.63 19.61 29.65
CA ASP A 94 25.93 20.14 28.31
C ASP A 94 25.21 19.28 27.25
N ALA A 95 24.39 19.94 26.43
CA ALA A 95 23.65 19.29 25.35
C ALA A 95 24.59 18.71 24.28
N MET A 96 25.76 19.34 24.03
CA MET A 96 26.74 18.84 23.06
C MET A 96 27.60 17.68 23.59
N LYS A 97 27.57 17.41 24.90
CA LYS A 97 28.21 16.22 25.49
C LYS A 97 27.28 15.02 25.52
N ASN A 98 25.97 15.23 25.44
CA ASN A 98 24.99 14.16 25.40
C ASN A 98 24.94 13.56 23.99
N ARG A 99 25.42 12.31 23.86
CA ARG A 99 25.43 11.53 22.62
C ARG A 99 24.34 10.46 22.57
N ASP A 100 23.41 10.48 23.54
CA ASP A 100 22.30 9.51 23.65
C ASP A 100 21.36 9.59 22.42
N TYR A 101 21.50 10.66 21.63
CA TYR A 101 20.70 10.96 20.44
C TYR A 101 21.48 10.83 19.12
N ASP A 102 22.74 10.40 19.14
CA ASP A 102 23.55 10.31 17.90
C ASP A 102 23.08 9.14 17.00
N ASP A 103 22.48 8.09 17.59
CA ASP A 103 22.13 6.84 16.90
C ASP A 103 20.61 6.58 16.82
N ILE A 104 19.76 7.56 17.15
CA ILE A 104 18.28 7.40 17.10
C ILE A 104 17.70 7.37 15.67
N GLU A 105 18.51 7.61 14.63
CA GLU A 105 18.02 7.66 13.24
C GLU A 105 17.82 6.28 12.59
N ALA A 106 18.23 5.16 13.19
CA ALA A 106 18.61 4.00 12.37
C ALA A 106 17.81 2.69 12.50
N ILE A 107 16.64 2.64 13.15
CA ILE A 107 15.84 1.41 13.14
C ILE A 107 14.36 1.75 12.98
N ASN A 108 13.75 1.37 11.85
CA ASN A 108 12.30 1.41 11.71
C ASN A 108 11.69 0.43 12.72
N SER A 109 10.65 0.85 13.44
CA SER A 109 9.84 -0.09 14.22
C SER A 109 9.20 -1.11 13.27
N THR A 110 8.90 -2.32 13.74
CA THR A 110 8.21 -3.35 12.95
C THR A 110 6.95 -2.80 12.27
N GLY A 111 6.15 -1.97 12.95
CA GLY A 111 4.97 -1.33 12.36
C GLY A 111 5.29 -0.32 11.25
N GLU A 112 6.39 0.42 11.37
CA GLU A 112 6.84 1.37 10.32
C GLU A 112 7.40 0.61 9.11
N GLU A 113 8.06 -0.52 9.33
CA GLU A 113 8.50 -1.42 8.27
C GLU A 113 7.31 -2.03 7.52
N MET A 114 6.29 -2.51 8.23
CA MET A 114 5.04 -2.97 7.61
C MET A 114 4.38 -1.88 6.77
N LEU A 115 4.28 -0.66 7.31
CA LEU A 115 3.69 0.47 6.59
C LEU A 115 4.50 0.81 5.33
N ARG A 116 5.84 0.77 5.42
CA ARG A 116 6.73 0.98 4.27
C ARG A 116 6.50 -0.07 3.18
N ILE A 117 6.42 -1.35 3.55
CA ILE A 117 6.16 -2.45 2.60
C ILE A 117 4.77 -2.28 1.96
N ALA A 118 3.74 -1.95 2.75
CA ALA A 118 2.39 -1.71 2.24
C ALA A 118 2.35 -0.55 1.24
N ASN A 119 3.05 0.55 1.54
CA ASN A 119 3.17 1.70 0.64
C ASN A 119 3.87 1.32 -0.68
N GLU A 120 4.93 0.53 -0.62
CA GLU A 120 5.64 0.06 -1.81
C GLU A 120 4.75 -0.83 -2.70
N ILE A 121 4.06 -1.79 -2.10
CA ILE A 121 3.10 -2.64 -2.81
C ILE A 121 1.99 -1.81 -3.46
N GLN A 122 1.43 -0.85 -2.71
CA GLN A 122 0.36 0.01 -3.23
C GLN A 122 0.86 0.89 -4.37
N SER A 123 2.07 1.44 -4.26
CA SER A 123 2.70 2.23 -5.33
C SER A 123 2.87 1.41 -6.62
N GLN A 124 3.33 0.16 -6.51
CA GLN A 124 3.47 -0.72 -7.67
C GLN A 124 2.12 -1.04 -8.30
N LYS A 125 1.11 -1.38 -7.50
CA LYS A 125 -0.25 -1.64 -7.98
C LYS A 125 -0.84 -0.42 -8.66
N SER A 126 -0.75 0.76 -8.05
CA SER A 126 -1.22 2.01 -8.62
C SER A 126 -0.54 2.34 -9.95
N SER A 127 0.77 2.09 -10.08
CA SER A 127 1.50 2.29 -11.33
C SER A 127 0.97 1.37 -12.45
N ILE A 128 0.76 0.08 -12.16
CA ILE A 128 0.21 -0.88 -13.12
C ILE A 128 -1.22 -0.48 -13.53
N THR A 129 -2.06 -0.16 -12.55
CA THR A 129 -3.45 0.27 -12.81
C THR A 129 -3.50 1.55 -13.63
N TRP A 130 -2.63 2.52 -13.33
CA TRP A 130 -2.50 3.75 -14.10
C TRP A 130 -2.13 3.45 -15.55
N SER A 131 -1.03 2.72 -15.76
CA SER A 131 -0.56 2.39 -17.12
C SER A 131 -1.62 1.65 -17.92
N LYS A 132 -2.33 0.71 -17.29
CA LYS A 132 -3.44 0.01 -17.92
C LYS A 132 -4.57 0.97 -18.31
N SER A 133 -4.95 1.86 -17.40
CA SER A 133 -6.00 2.86 -17.65
C SER A 133 -5.65 3.74 -18.84
N GLU A 134 -4.40 4.22 -18.93
CA GLU A 134 -3.94 5.04 -20.05
C GLU A 134 -4.02 4.30 -21.38
N THR A 135 -3.57 3.04 -21.43
CA THR A 135 -3.63 2.25 -22.68
C THR A 135 -5.06 1.96 -23.16
N THR A 136 -6.03 2.01 -22.24
CA THR A 136 -7.45 1.76 -22.56
C THR A 136 -8.26 3.04 -22.71
N ASP A 137 -7.65 4.20 -22.50
CA ASP A 137 -8.35 5.49 -22.56
C ASP A 137 -8.65 5.86 -24.02
N GLN A 138 -9.93 6.12 -24.30
CA GLN A 138 -10.38 6.45 -25.64
C GLN A 138 -9.80 7.78 -26.12
N ASP A 139 -9.64 8.77 -25.23
CA ASP A 139 -9.14 10.09 -25.60
C ASP A 139 -7.65 9.99 -26.01
N ILE A 140 -6.88 9.13 -25.33
CA ILE A 140 -5.47 8.84 -25.65
C ILE A 140 -5.36 8.16 -27.02
N ILE A 141 -6.23 7.18 -27.29
CA ILE A 141 -6.27 6.47 -28.58
C ILE A 141 -6.67 7.41 -29.72
N GLU A 142 -7.69 8.25 -29.52
CA GLU A 142 -8.18 9.20 -30.53
C GLU A 142 -7.15 10.30 -30.82
N ALA A 143 -6.39 10.72 -29.81
CA ALA A 143 -5.29 11.65 -29.98
C ALA A 143 -4.06 11.04 -30.66
N GLY A 144 -3.95 9.70 -30.68
CA GLY A 144 -2.78 8.97 -31.17
C GLY A 144 -1.54 9.19 -30.31
N VAL A 145 -1.70 9.38 -29.00
CA VAL A 145 -0.60 9.58 -28.04
C VAL A 145 -0.45 8.37 -27.12
N ASP A 146 0.72 8.20 -26.51
CA ASP A 146 1.00 7.01 -25.68
C ASP A 146 0.69 7.20 -24.19
N ASN A 147 0.60 8.45 -23.72
CA ASN A 147 0.42 8.78 -22.30
C ASN A 147 -0.43 10.04 -22.09
N LEU A 148 -0.99 10.19 -20.89
CA LEU A 148 -1.87 11.31 -20.56
C LEU A 148 -1.12 12.66 -20.55
N GLY A 149 0.17 12.65 -20.19
CA GLY A 149 1.00 13.85 -20.18
C GLY A 149 1.14 14.48 -21.57
N ASP A 150 1.29 13.66 -22.60
CA ASP A 150 1.38 14.09 -23.99
C ASP A 150 -0.01 14.49 -24.51
N LEU A 151 -1.08 13.82 -24.09
CA LEU A 151 -2.46 14.24 -24.37
C LEU A 151 -2.70 15.70 -23.92
N ILE A 152 -2.27 16.06 -22.70
CA ILE A 152 -2.38 17.43 -22.18
C ILE A 152 -1.62 18.41 -23.08
N LYS A 153 -0.40 18.07 -23.53
CA LYS A 153 0.41 18.94 -24.40
C LYS A 153 -0.22 19.20 -25.76
N THR A 154 -0.98 18.24 -26.31
CA THR A 154 -1.68 18.42 -27.60
C THR A 154 -2.81 19.47 -27.55
N GLY A 155 -3.20 19.89 -26.34
CA GLY A 155 -4.34 20.78 -26.12
C GLY A 155 -5.67 20.09 -26.45
N TRP A 156 -5.73 18.76 -26.37
CA TRP A 156 -6.92 17.98 -26.69
C TRP A 156 -8.16 18.51 -25.97
N PHE A 157 -8.06 18.69 -24.64
CA PHE A 157 -9.18 19.09 -23.79
C PHE A 157 -9.77 20.46 -24.14
N GLU A 158 -8.97 21.36 -24.70
CA GLU A 158 -9.47 22.66 -25.16
C GLU A 158 -10.25 22.53 -26.48
N LYS A 159 -9.83 21.61 -27.36
CA LYS A 159 -10.41 21.44 -28.70
C LYS A 159 -11.72 20.66 -28.68
N ASN A 160 -11.84 19.62 -27.86
CA ASN A 160 -13.09 18.89 -27.69
C ASN A 160 -13.70 19.09 -26.30
N ARG A 161 -13.56 20.32 -25.79
CA ARG A 161 -14.30 20.75 -24.62
C ARG A 161 -15.79 20.63 -24.88
N GLN A 162 -16.49 19.85 -24.07
CA GLN A 162 -17.94 19.84 -24.10
C GLN A 162 -18.47 20.80 -23.02
N ASP A 163 -19.07 21.91 -23.44
CA ASP A 163 -19.69 22.84 -22.51
C ASP A 163 -20.80 22.13 -21.71
N GLY A 164 -20.80 22.31 -20.39
CA GLY A 164 -21.74 21.65 -19.47
C GLY A 164 -21.46 20.15 -19.20
N ALA A 165 -20.28 19.62 -19.54
CA ALA A 165 -19.92 18.21 -19.26
C ALA A 165 -20.08 17.83 -17.79
N VAL A 166 -19.63 18.71 -16.88
CA VAL A 166 -19.76 18.51 -15.43
C VAL A 166 -21.23 18.44 -15.02
N GLN A 167 -22.08 19.31 -15.57
CA GLN A 167 -23.51 19.34 -15.25
C GLN A 167 -24.22 18.08 -15.77
N ARG A 168 -23.84 17.57 -16.96
CA ARG A 168 -24.33 16.29 -17.48
C ARG A 168 -23.88 15.10 -16.63
N LEU A 169 -22.62 15.07 -16.20
CA LEU A 169 -22.11 14.04 -15.29
C LEU A 169 -22.92 13.97 -13.99
N TYR A 170 -23.30 15.12 -13.42
CA TYR A 170 -24.14 15.13 -12.22
C TYR A 170 -25.58 14.70 -12.51
N GLN A 171 -26.16 15.10 -13.64
CA GLN A 171 -27.53 14.73 -14.03
C GLN A 171 -27.66 13.23 -14.40
N ASP A 172 -26.67 12.67 -15.09
CA ASP A 172 -26.66 11.25 -15.48
C ASP A 172 -26.42 10.33 -14.27
N ASN A 173 -25.75 10.83 -13.22
CA ASN A 173 -25.48 10.09 -11.98
C ASN A 173 -26.56 10.25 -10.89
N GLU A 174 -27.65 11.00 -11.10
CA GLU A 174 -28.80 11.02 -10.17
C GLU A 174 -29.55 9.67 -10.09
N GLY A 175 -29.20 8.69 -10.93
CA GLY A 175 -29.65 7.29 -10.83
C GLY A 175 -28.74 6.36 -10.03
N ASN A 176 -27.58 6.81 -9.56
CA ASN A 176 -26.63 5.99 -8.81
C ASN A 176 -25.91 6.85 -7.76
N GLN A 177 -26.69 7.44 -6.86
CA GLN A 177 -26.16 8.06 -5.64
C GLN A 177 -26.35 7.09 -4.47
N ILE A 178 -25.28 6.98 -3.71
CA ILE A 178 -25.03 6.14 -2.52
C ILE A 178 -26.10 6.39 -1.45
#